data_AF-A0AA92WK62-F1
#
_entry.id   AF-A0AA92WK62-F1
#
_cell.length_a   1.000
_cell.length_b   1.000
_cell.length_c   1.000
_cell.angle_alpha   90.00
_cell.angle_beta   90.00
_cell.angle_gamma   90.00
#
_symmetry.space_group_name_H-M   'P 1'
#
loop_
_entity.id
_entity.type
_entity.pdbx_description
1 polymer ?
#
loop_
_entity_poly.entity_id
_entity_poly.type
_entity_poly.pdbx_seq_one_letter_code
_entity_poly.pdbx_strand_id
1 'polypeptide(L)'
;MERLFVFADFNWLGKAELVGELCYEKLRGSDSYAFKFDENWLKVHAGIKLSEDINNYPGMQYTQPGSDIFGCFSDALPDRGGRL
;
A
#
# COMPACT_ATOMS: atom_id res chain seq x y z
N MET A 1 3.11 -5.04 15.06
CA MET A 1 2.98 -4.08 13.95
C MET A 1 4.08 -4.40 12.97
N GLU A 2 3.71 -5.07 11.89
CA GLU A 2 4.63 -5.45 10.82
C GLU A 2 4.59 -4.38 9.74
N ARG A 3 5.69 -4.16 9.04
CA ARG A 3 5.79 -3.14 7.99
C ARG A 3 6.53 -3.70 6.79
N LEU A 4 5.95 -3.43 5.62
CA LEU A 4 6.52 -3.75 4.32
C LEU A 4 6.82 -2.43 3.59
N PHE A 5 8.02 -2.33 3.04
CA PHE A 5 8.39 -1.19 2.20
C PHE A 5 7.93 -1.45 0.77
N VAL A 6 7.25 -0.48 0.19
CA VAL A 6 6.72 -0.52 -1.18
C VAL A 6 7.61 0.33 -2.05
N PHE A 7 8.20 -0.28 -3.08
CA PHE A 7 9.07 0.39 -4.04
C PHE A 7 8.45 0.39 -5.43
N ALA A 8 8.67 1.47 -6.17
CA ALA A 8 8.36 1.57 -7.59
C ALA A 8 9.65 1.47 -8.39
N ASP A 9 9.63 0.64 -9.43
CA ASP A 9 10.75 0.44 -10.35
C ASP A 9 10.23 0.50 -11.79
N PHE A 10 9.69 1.66 -12.16
CA PHE A 10 9.19 1.92 -13.50
C PHE A 10 10.34 2.20 -14.47
N ASN A 11 10.17 1.87 -15.76
CA ASN A 11 11.19 2.06 -16.79
C ASN A 11 11.70 3.52 -16.95
N TRP A 12 10.91 4.51 -16.53
CA TRP A 12 11.27 5.93 -16.59
C TRP A 12 11.92 6.44 -15.29
N LEU A 13 11.95 5.62 -14.23
CA LEU A 13 12.73 5.89 -13.03
C LEU A 13 14.18 5.44 -13.26
N GLY A 14 15.15 6.26 -12.85
CA GLY A 14 16.57 5.91 -12.97
C GLY A 14 17.05 4.86 -11.96
N LYS A 15 16.23 4.57 -10.93
CA LYS A 15 16.44 3.57 -9.89
C LYS A 15 15.11 3.31 -9.19
N ALA A 16 15.00 2.19 -8.48
CA ALA A 16 13.88 1.95 -7.59
C ALA A 16 13.74 3.08 -6.55
N GLU A 17 12.54 3.62 -6.42
CA GLU A 17 12.20 4.68 -5.46
C GLU A 17 11.21 4.17 -4.42
N LEU A 18 11.40 4.60 -3.16
CA LEU A 18 10.48 4.26 -2.08
C LEU A 18 9.17 5.01 -2.27
N VAL A 19 8.08 4.28 -2.41
CA VAL A 19 6.72 4.83 -2.56
C VAL A 19 6.10 5.06 -1.18
N GLY A 20 6.32 4.14 -0.26
CA GLY A 20 5.74 4.19 1.07
C GLY A 20 5.86 2.89 1.85
N GLU A 21 5.08 2.80 2.92
CA GLU A 21 5.07 1.70 3.87
C GLU A 21 3.65 1.14 4.00
N LEU A 22 3.51 -0.17 3.78
CA LEU A 22 2.31 -0.93 4.11
C LEU A 22 2.48 -1.52 5.52
N CYS A 23 1.67 -1.03 6.44
CA CYS A 23 1.61 -1.49 7.83
C CYS A 23 0.52 -2.55 7.98
N TYR A 24 0.84 -3.61 8.72
CA TYR A 24 -0.11 -4.64 9.13
C TYR A 24 -0.20 -4.70 10.66
N GLU A 25 -1.43 -4.71 11.15
CA GLU A 25 -1.76 -4.88 12.56
C GLU A 25 -2.90 -5.86 12.75
N LYS A 26 -2.73 -6.77 13.71
CA LYS A 26 -3.79 -7.66 14.17
C LYS A 26 -4.46 -7.07 15.40
N LEU A 27 -5.66 -6.53 15.25
CA LEU A 27 -6.44 -5.91 16.32
C LEU A 27 -7.63 -6.81 16.69
N ARG A 28 -7.59 -7.41 17.89
CA ARG A 28 -8.70 -8.19 18.48
C ARG A 28 -9.29 -9.28 17.55
N GLY A 29 -8.43 -9.90 16.73
CA GLY A 29 -8.83 -10.95 15.78
C GLY A 29 -9.24 -10.44 14.40
N SER A 30 -9.31 -9.12 14.19
CA SER A 30 -9.43 -8.51 12.87
C SER A 30 -8.05 -8.13 12.34
N ASP A 31 -7.81 -8.43 11.07
CA ASP A 31 -6.68 -7.91 10.33
C ASP A 31 -6.95 -6.45 9.95
N SER A 32 -5.96 -5.57 10.13
CA SER A 32 -6.03 -4.15 9.78
C SER A 32 -4.78 -3.78 9.00
N TYR A 33 -4.98 -3.17 7.84
CA TYR A 33 -3.91 -2.70 6.98
C TYR A 33 -3.97 -1.19 6.86
N ALA A 34 -2.79 -0.59 6.87
CA ALA A 34 -2.64 0.85 6.72
C ALA A 34 -1.49 1.16 5.77
N PHE A 35 -1.65 2.19 4.96
CA PHE A 35 -0.62 2.63 4.03
C PHE A 35 -0.20 4.07 4.33
N LYS A 36 1.10 4.31 4.29
CA LYS A 36 1.69 5.65 4.44
C LYS A 36 2.65 5.89 3.29
N PHE A 37 2.41 6.95 2.52
CA PHE A 37 3.36 7.36 1.49
C PHE A 37 4.65 7.92 2.09
N ASP A 38 5.74 7.73 1.36
CA ASP A 38 6.97 8.50 1.54
C ASP A 38 6.72 9.97 1.14
N GLU A 39 7.25 10.91 1.93
CA GLU A 39 7.04 12.33 1.67
C GLU A 39 7.74 12.80 0.39
N ASN A 40 8.88 12.21 0.04
CA ASN A 40 9.59 12.55 -1.21
C ASN A 40 8.83 12.00 -2.41
N TRP A 41 8.28 10.79 -2.30
CA TRP A 41 7.38 10.25 -3.32
C TRP A 41 6.20 11.18 -3.59
N LEU A 42 5.50 11.64 -2.55
CA LEU A 42 4.39 12.58 -2.71
C LEU A 42 4.83 13.91 -3.32
N LYS A 43 6.03 14.42 -3.00
CA LYS A 43 6.52 15.70 -3.55
C LYS A 43 6.83 15.62 -5.04
N VAL A 44 7.39 14.50 -5.50
CA VAL A 44 7.83 14.34 -6.88
C VAL A 44 6.73 13.74 -7.76
N HIS A 45 5.96 12.79 -7.23
CA HIS A 45 5.05 11.93 -7.99
C HIS A 45 3.59 12.04 -7.50
N ALA A 46 3.17 13.20 -6.98
CA ALA A 46 1.80 13.44 -6.47
C ALA A 46 0.67 13.07 -7.46
N GLY A 47 0.95 13.08 -8.76
CA GLY A 47 -0.03 12.75 -9.81
C GLY A 47 -0.24 11.25 -10.05
N ILE A 48 0.62 10.38 -9.52
CA ILE A 48 0.52 8.93 -9.72
C ILE A 48 -0.43 8.34 -8.68
N LYS A 49 -1.61 7.90 -9.11
CA LYS A 49 -2.57 7.19 -8.25
C LYS A 49 -2.26 5.69 -8.23
N LEU A 50 -1.95 5.14 -7.05
CA LEU A 50 -1.62 3.70 -6.91
C LEU A 50 -2.85 2.79 -7.02
N SER A 51 -3.97 3.22 -6.46
CA SER A 51 -5.22 2.46 -6.40
C SER A 51 -6.39 3.40 -6.19
N GLU A 52 -7.61 2.98 -6.51
CA GLU A 52 -8.81 3.81 -6.30
C GLU A 52 -9.09 4.14 -4.83
N ASP A 53 -8.72 3.23 -3.94
CA ASP A 53 -8.91 3.26 -2.48
C ASP A 53 -7.71 3.84 -1.71
N ILE A 54 -6.69 4.36 -2.40
CA ILE A 54 -5.55 5.06 -1.82
C ILE A 54 -5.54 6.51 -2.32
N ASN A 55 -5.46 7.47 -1.41
CA ASN A 55 -5.44 8.90 -1.75
C ASN A 55 -4.02 9.47 -1.62
N ASN A 56 -3.60 10.39 -2.47
CA ASN A 56 -2.23 10.92 -2.44
C ASN A 56 -2.07 12.07 -1.42
N TYR A 57 -2.07 11.74 -0.14
CA TYR A 57 -1.84 12.71 0.94
C TYR A 57 -0.88 12.16 2.00
N PRO A 58 -0.18 13.04 2.75
CA PRO A 58 0.74 12.62 3.80
C PRO A 58 0.00 12.09 5.04
N GLY A 59 0.55 11.03 5.64
CA GLY A 59 -0.01 10.43 6.85
C GLY A 59 -0.53 9.02 6.61
N MET A 60 -1.01 8.40 7.68
CA MET A 60 -1.51 7.02 7.66
C MET A 60 -2.92 6.97 7.08
N GLN A 61 -3.16 6.04 6.17
CA GLN A 61 -4.46 5.77 5.58
C GLN A 61 -4.83 4.34 5.91
N TYR A 62 -6.08 4.10 6.28
CA TYR A 62 -6.57 2.77 6.63
C TYR A 62 -7.53 2.29 5.56
N THR A 63 -7.67 0.97 5.42
CA THR A 63 -8.67 0.40 4.52
C THR A 63 -10.09 0.79 4.95
N GLN A 64 -11.01 0.81 3.98
CA GLN A 64 -12.42 1.05 4.26
C GLN A 64 -13.05 -0.12 5.04
N PRO A 65 -14.09 0.11 5.85
CA PRO A 65 -14.82 -0.97 6.51
C PRO A 65 -15.30 -2.02 5.50
N GLY A 66 -14.96 -3.29 5.75
CA GLY A 66 -15.29 -4.41 4.86
C GLY A 66 -14.23 -4.74 3.80
N SER A 67 -13.14 -3.98 3.72
CA SER A 67 -11.97 -4.33 2.93
C SER A 67 -10.79 -4.70 3.82
N ASP A 68 -10.25 -5.90 3.63
CA ASP A 68 -9.09 -6.38 4.40
C ASP A 68 -7.82 -5.61 4.01
N ILE A 69 -7.58 -5.37 2.72
CA ILE A 69 -6.34 -4.80 2.18
C ILE A 69 -6.65 -3.88 0.99
N PHE A 70 -5.79 -2.90 0.70
CA PHE A 70 -5.98 -2.04 -0.48
C PHE A 70 -5.94 -2.86 -1.78
N GLY A 71 -6.77 -2.47 -2.75
CA GLY A 71 -6.96 -3.20 -4.01
C GLY A 71 -5.65 -3.54 -4.72
N CYS A 72 -4.77 -2.55 -4.92
CA CYS A 72 -3.48 -2.76 -5.60
C CYS A 72 -2.57 -3.79 -4.92
N PHE A 73 -2.67 -3.97 -3.60
CA PHE A 73 -1.91 -5.00 -2.89
C PHE A 73 -2.64 -6.34 -2.90
N SER A 74 -3.98 -6.34 -2.90
CA SER A 74 -4.78 -7.56 -3.06
C SER A 74 -4.47 -8.27 -4.36
N ASP A 75 -4.31 -7.53 -5.46
CA ASP A 75 -4.00 -8.07 -6.79
C ASP A 75 -2.63 -8.75 -6.86
N ALA A 76 -1.72 -8.41 -5.94
CA ALA A 76 -0.39 -9.02 -5.85
C ALA A 76 -0.35 -10.25 -4.91
N LEU A 77 -1.41 -10.47 -4.12
CA LEU A 77 -1.50 -11.66 -3.28
C LEU A 77 -1.85 -12.87 -4.15
N PRO A 78 -1.24 -14.04 -3.90
CA PRO A 78 -1.66 -15.27 -4.58
C PRO A 78 -3.15 -15.50 -4.32
N ASP A 79 -3.89 -15.93 -5.35
CA ASP A 79 -5.32 -16.19 -5.27
C ASP A 79 -5.65 -16.97 -4.00
N ARG A 80 -6.53 -16.42 -3.16
CA ARG A 80 -6.99 -17.08 -1.91
C ARG A 80 -7.75 -18.40 -2.17
N GLY A 81 -7.95 -18.77 -3.44
CA GLY A 81 -8.51 -20.05 -3.89
C GLY A 81 -7.51 -21.24 -3.87
N GLY A 82 -6.24 -21.00 -3.58
CA GLY A 82 -5.20 -22.05 -3.53
C GLY A 82 -5.04 -22.78 -2.19
N ARG A 83 -5.88 -22.50 -1.20
CA ARG A 83 -5.94 -23.31 0.04
C ARG A 83 -6.75 -24.60 -0.23
N LEU A 84 -6.13 -25.56 -0.91
CA LEU A 84 -6.53 -26.97 -0.84
C LEU A 84 -6.02 -27.59 0.46
#